data_AF-A0A6A6TGM6-F1
#
_entry.id   AF-A0A6A6TGM6-F1
#
_cell.length_a   1.000
_cell.length_b   1.000
_cell.length_c   1.000
_cell.angle_alpha   90.00
_cell.angle_beta   90.00
_cell.angle_gamma   90.00
#
_symmetry.space_group_name_H-M   'P 1'
#
loop_
_entity.id
_entity.type
_entity.pdbx_description
1 polymer ?
#
loop_
_entity_poly.entity_id
_entity_poly.type
_entity_poly.pdbx_seq_one_letter_code
_entity_poly.pdbx_strand_id
1 'polypeptide(L)'
;MEARGLTVPKLEELDPSKYSARLLGLTLVTSKGWERTPTLISIRLREHKNSRGFLTSQTILDTMLHEMCHLKHGPHGLRFRMMWKELRAEFDDCEHAL
;
A
#
# COMPACT_ATOMS: atom_id res chain seq x y z
N MET A 1 -9.89 -4.06 -5.28
CA MET A 1 -8.80 -4.45 -6.22
C MET A 1 -9.35 -4.91 -7.57
N GLU A 2 -10.25 -5.88 -7.59
CA GLU A 2 -10.88 -6.45 -8.80
C GLU A 2 -11.51 -5.39 -9.71
N ALA A 3 -12.36 -4.51 -9.16
CA ALA A 3 -13.03 -3.43 -9.90
C ALA A 3 -12.07 -2.49 -10.67
N ARG A 4 -10.79 -2.42 -10.27
CA ARG A 4 -9.76 -1.59 -10.89
C ARG A 4 -8.73 -2.38 -11.71
N GLY A 5 -8.92 -3.70 -11.85
CA GLY A 5 -7.96 -4.60 -12.50
C GLY A 5 -6.57 -4.57 -11.85
N LEU A 6 -6.49 -4.30 -10.55
CA LEU A 6 -5.22 -4.23 -9.83
C LEU A 6 -4.79 -5.62 -9.36
N THR A 7 -3.55 -5.99 -9.67
CA THR A 7 -2.94 -7.24 -9.22
C THR A 7 -1.58 -6.98 -8.60
N VAL A 8 -1.24 -7.71 -7.54
CA VAL A 8 0.11 -7.74 -6.97
C VAL A 8 0.53 -9.20 -6.78
N PRO A 9 1.70 -9.62 -7.28
CA PRO A 9 2.13 -11.02 -7.15
C PRO A 9 2.42 -11.44 -5.70
N LYS A 10 2.81 -10.49 -4.86
CA LYS A 10 3.19 -10.74 -3.48
C LYS A 10 2.78 -9.59 -2.56
N LEU A 11 2.23 -9.95 -1.41
CA LEU A 11 1.97 -9.06 -0.27
C LEU A 11 2.71 -9.65 0.94
N GLU A 12 3.53 -8.85 1.64
CA GLU A 12 4.31 -9.33 2.78
C GLU A 12 4.40 -8.32 3.93
N GLU A 13 4.81 -8.79 5.10
CA GLU A 13 5.11 -7.93 6.24
C GLU A 13 6.46 -7.21 6.06
N LEU A 14 6.47 -5.90 6.31
CA LEU A 14 7.68 -5.10 6.37
C LEU A 14 8.31 -5.19 7.76
N ASP A 15 9.53 -5.70 7.83
CA ASP A 15 10.29 -5.84 9.08
C ASP A 15 10.61 -4.46 9.69
N PRO A 16 10.03 -4.11 10.85
CA PRO A 16 10.19 -2.79 11.46
C PRO A 16 11.63 -2.49 11.90
N SER A 17 12.49 -3.50 12.06
CA SER A 17 13.87 -3.35 12.54
C SER A 17 14.84 -2.93 11.43
N LYS A 18 14.49 -3.18 10.16
CA LYS A 18 15.36 -2.94 8.99
C LYS A 18 15.22 -1.54 8.41
N TYR A 19 14.17 -0.81 8.78
CA TYR A 19 13.80 0.46 8.17
C TYR A 19 13.55 1.56 9.19
N SER A 20 13.53 2.81 8.72
CA SER A 20 13.21 3.95 9.56
C SER A 20 11.81 3.82 10.17
N ALA A 21 11.62 4.38 11.37
CA ALA A 21 10.32 4.41 12.04
C ALA A 21 9.17 5.00 11.20
N ARG A 22 9.50 5.86 10.22
CA ARG A 22 8.56 6.55 9.33
C ARG A 22 8.11 5.69 8.14
N LEU A 23 8.84 4.63 7.81
CA LEU A 23 8.45 3.75 6.71
C LEU A 23 7.38 2.79 7.20
N LEU A 24 6.19 2.88 6.61
CA LEU A 24 5.03 2.03 6.91
C LEU A 24 4.70 1.06 5.79
N GLY A 25 5.07 1.39 4.55
CA GLY A 25 4.82 0.57 3.38
C GLY A 25 5.91 0.75 2.32
N LEU A 26 5.97 -0.19 1.40
CA LEU A 26 6.84 -0.13 0.22
C LEU A 26 6.25 -0.95 -0.93
N THR A 27 6.13 -0.32 -2.09
CA THR A 27 5.80 -0.99 -3.34
C THR A 27 7.05 -1.14 -4.20
N LEU A 28 7.36 -2.36 -4.61
CA LEU A 28 8.42 -2.64 -5.59
C LEU A 28 7.83 -2.91 -6.96
N VAL A 29 8.49 -2.33 -7.95
CA VAL A 29 8.13 -2.43 -9.37
C VAL A 29 9.39 -2.74 -10.17
N THR A 30 9.30 -3.70 -11.08
CA THR A 30 10.34 -3.94 -12.07
C THR A 30 9.98 -3.22 -13.36
N SER A 31 10.98 -2.65 -14.03
CA SER A 31 10.78 -2.00 -15.33
C SER A 31 11.54 -2.75 -16.40
N LYS A 32 10.86 -3.06 -17.51
CA LYS A 32 11.49 -3.58 -18.74
C LYS A 32 11.12 -2.65 -19.90
N GLY A 33 12.04 -1.74 -20.22
CA GLY A 33 11.72 -0.62 -21.11
C GLY A 33 10.67 0.30 -20.48
N TRP A 34 9.57 0.54 -21.18
CA TRP A 34 8.45 1.36 -20.70
C TRP A 34 7.43 0.58 -19.85
N GLU A 35 7.50 -0.75 -19.87
CA GLU A 35 6.62 -1.60 -19.08
C GLU A 35 7.04 -1.57 -17.61
N ARG A 36 6.07 -1.32 -16.73
CA ARG A 36 6.24 -1.36 -15.28
C ARG A 36 5.35 -2.44 -14.71
N THR A 37 5.95 -3.43 -14.08
CA THR A 37 5.24 -4.55 -13.49
C THR A 37 5.44 -4.52 -11.97
N PRO A 38 4.36 -4.37 -11.19
CA PRO A 38 4.44 -4.51 -9.75
C PRO A 38 4.86 -5.93 -9.35
N THR A 39 5.76 -6.04 -8.40
CA THR A 39 6.26 -7.34 -7.93
C THR A 39 5.91 -7.61 -6.48
N LEU A 40 5.83 -6.57 -5.65
CA LEU A 40 5.61 -6.70 -4.22
C LEU A 40 4.97 -5.44 -3.65
N ILE A 41 4.04 -5.63 -2.71
CA ILE A 41 3.72 -4.64 -1.68
C ILE A 41 4.17 -5.22 -0.34
N SER A 42 4.91 -4.44 0.44
CA SER A 42 5.30 -4.76 1.81
C SER A 42 4.67 -3.75 2.76
N ILE A 43 4.00 -4.21 3.82
CA ILE A 43 3.33 -3.34 4.79
C ILE A 43 3.81 -3.67 6.18
N ARG A 44 4.13 -2.63 6.94
CA ARG A 44 4.49 -2.77 8.33
C ARG A 44 3.25 -3.02 9.16
N LEU A 45 3.21 -4.19 9.80
CA LEU A 45 2.11 -4.57 10.68
C LEU A 45 2.39 -4.20 12.14
N ARG A 46 3.66 -3.97 12.50
CA ARG A 46 4.12 -3.85 13.90
C ARG A 46 4.66 -2.47 14.27
N GLU A 47 4.62 -2.14 15.55
CA GLU A 47 5.28 -0.95 16.10
C GLU A 47 6.80 -1.04 15.96
N HIS A 48 7.46 0.12 15.81
CA HIS A 48 8.87 0.16 15.39
C HIS A 48 9.79 -0.37 16.49
N LYS A 49 9.48 -0.01 17.74
CA LYS A 49 10.23 -0.35 18.94
C LYS A 49 9.62 -1.51 19.72
N ASN A 50 8.51 -2.08 19.24
CA ASN A 50 7.77 -3.11 19.92
C ASN A 50 7.22 -4.10 18.88
N SER A 51 7.99 -5.15 18.60
CA SER A 51 7.59 -6.18 17.64
C SER A 51 6.37 -6.99 18.09
N ARG A 52 5.93 -6.87 19.35
CA ARG A 52 4.69 -7.52 19.81
C ARG A 52 3.45 -6.65 19.61
N GLY A 53 3.62 -5.34 19.45
CA GLY A 53 2.53 -4.40 19.21
C GLY A 53 2.19 -4.34 17.72
N PHE A 54 0.91 -4.46 17.38
CA PHE A 54 0.41 -4.24 16.03
C PHE A 54 -0.01 -2.77 15.84
N LEU A 55 0.13 -2.26 14.62
CA LEU A 55 -0.51 -1.02 14.22
C LEU A 55 -2.02 -1.21 14.12
N THR A 56 -2.78 -0.12 14.16
CA THR A 56 -4.23 -0.19 14.01
C THR A 56 -4.60 -0.65 12.60
N SER A 57 -5.74 -1.34 12.47
CA SER A 57 -6.28 -1.72 11.16
C SER A 57 -6.42 -0.52 10.24
N GLN A 58 -6.87 0.63 10.76
CA GLN A 58 -6.96 1.88 10.00
C GLN A 58 -5.61 2.31 9.40
N THR A 59 -4.53 2.29 10.20
CA THR A 59 -3.19 2.64 9.70
C THR A 59 -2.69 1.65 8.66
N ILE A 60 -2.91 0.35 8.88
CA ILE A 60 -2.50 -0.71 7.95
C ILE A 60 -3.24 -0.59 6.63
N LEU A 61 -4.57 -0.43 6.67
CA LEU A 61 -5.42 -0.30 5.49
C LEU A 61 -5.10 0.98 4.72
N ASP A 62 -4.96 2.12 5.40
CA ASP A 62 -4.61 3.38 4.75
C ASP A 62 -3.25 3.31 4.03
N THR A 63 -2.29 2.62 4.66
CA THR A 63 -0.98 2.33 4.06
C THR A 63 -1.12 1.40 2.86
N MET A 64 -1.96 0.36 2.94
CA MET A 64 -2.23 -0.52 1.78
C MET A 64 -2.81 0.25 0.61
N LEU A 65 -3.79 1.14 0.85
CA LEU A 65 -4.38 1.97 -0.21
C LEU A 65 -3.34 2.94 -0.81
N HIS A 66 -2.44 3.48 0.02
CA HIS A 66 -1.30 4.30 -0.43
C HIS A 66 -0.38 3.51 -1.36
N GLU A 67 0.05 2.32 -0.93
CA GLU A 67 0.93 1.45 -1.74
C GLU A 67 0.24 0.97 -3.03
N MET A 68 -1.06 0.71 -3.00
CA MET A 68 -1.84 0.41 -4.20
C MET A 68 -1.82 1.55 -5.24
N CYS A 69 -1.68 2.81 -4.82
CA CYS A 69 -1.52 3.93 -5.76
C CYS A 69 -0.17 3.83 -6.50
N HIS A 70 0.87 3.33 -5.85
CA HIS A 70 2.19 3.12 -6.45
C HIS A 70 2.20 2.04 -7.54
N LEU A 71 1.17 1.19 -7.62
CA LEU A 71 0.97 0.26 -8.75
C LEU A 71 0.77 1.00 -10.08
N LYS A 72 0.23 2.23 -10.07
CA LYS A 72 0.01 3.05 -11.28
C LYS A 72 0.82 4.35 -11.30
N HIS A 73 1.13 4.92 -10.13
CA HIS A 73 1.69 6.26 -10.01
C HIS A 73 2.91 6.28 -9.07
N GLY A 74 4.11 6.43 -9.64
CA GLY A 74 5.34 6.52 -8.84
C GLY A 74 5.37 7.77 -7.95
N PRO A 75 5.36 8.99 -8.51
CA PRO A 75 5.43 10.22 -7.73
C PRO A 75 4.11 10.56 -7.00
N HIS A 76 4.20 11.14 -5.80
CA HIS A 76 3.06 11.63 -4.98
C HIS A 76 2.40 12.93 -5.51
N GLY A 77 2.23 13.02 -6.84
CA GLY A 77 1.60 14.15 -7.51
C GLY A 77 0.07 14.14 -7.43
N LEU A 78 -0.58 15.01 -8.20
CA LEU A 78 -2.04 15.14 -8.23
C LEU A 78 -2.74 13.81 -8.54
N ARG A 79 -2.29 13.08 -9.56
CA ARG A 79 -2.87 11.78 -9.96
C ARG A 79 -2.80 10.74 -8.86
N PHE A 80 -1.68 10.67 -8.14
CA PHE A 80 -1.53 9.80 -6.97
C PHE A 80 -2.57 10.15 -5.90
N ARG A 81 -2.65 11.43 -5.51
CA ARG A 81 -3.55 11.88 -4.45
C ARG A 81 -5.03 11.68 -4.81
N MET A 82 -5.39 11.88 -6.08
CA MET A 82 -6.73 11.61 -6.58
C MET A 82 -7.06 10.13 -6.47
N MET A 83 -6.19 9.25 -6.98
CA MET A 83 -6.39 7.80 -6.87
C MET A 83 -6.47 7.34 -5.41
N TRP A 84 -5.65 7.89 -4.51
CA TRP A 84 -5.71 7.54 -3.09
C TRP A 84 -7.03 7.96 -2.44
N LYS A 85 -7.55 9.13 -2.79
CA LYS A 85 -8.88 9.58 -2.34
C LYS A 85 -9.98 8.66 -2.86
N GLU A 86 -9.93 8.30 -4.14
CA GLU A 86 -10.92 7.39 -4.74
C GLU A 86 -10.88 6.01 -4.07
N LEU A 87 -9.70 5.44 -3.86
CA LEU A 87 -9.54 4.14 -3.20
C LEU A 87 -10.07 4.13 -1.77
N ARG A 88 -9.93 5.23 -1.03
CA ARG A 88 -10.53 5.36 0.31
C ARG A 88 -12.05 5.38 0.25
N ALA A 89 -12.62 6.19 -0.65
CA ALA A 89 -14.08 6.23 -0.81
C ALA A 89 -14.65 4.85 -1.21
N GLU A 90 -13.99 4.16 -2.13
CA GLU A 90 -14.38 2.79 -2.51
C GLU A 90 -14.26 1.79 -1.35
N PHE A 91 -13.24 1.93 -0.51
CA PHE A 91 -13.10 1.08 0.67
C PHE A 91 -14.22 1.35 1.68
N ASP A 92 -14.50 2.62 1.97
CA ASP A 92 -15.58 3.02 2.87
C ASP A 92 -16.92 2.46 2.36
N ASP A 93 -17.22 2.61 1.06
CA ASP A 93 -18.45 2.06 0.46
C ASP A 93 -18.53 0.53 0.61
N CYS A 94 -17.41 -0.18 0.43
CA CYS A 94 -17.36 -1.64 0.62
C CYS A 94 -17.53 -2.06 2.09
N GLU A 95 -16.95 -1.33 3.04
CA GLU A 95 -17.06 -1.63 4.46
C GLU A 95 -18.51 -1.51 4.96
N HIS A 96 -19.25 -0.53 4.44
CA HIS A 96 -20.68 -0.35 4.75
C HIS A 96 -21.62 -1.31 4.01
N ALA A 97 -21.11 -2.07 3.04
CA ALA A 97 -21.87 -3.07 2.28
C ALA A 97 -21.75 -4.50 2.85
N LEU A 98 -20.94 -4.70 3.90
CA LEU A 98 -20.74 -5.95 4.62
C LEU A 98 -21.58 -6.02 5.91
#